data_AF-A0A8T3U713-F1
#
_entry.id   AF-A0A8T3U713-F1
#
_cell.length_a   1.000
_cell.length_b   1.000
_cell.length_c   1.000
_cell.angle_alpha   90.00
_cell.angle_beta   90.00
_cell.angle_gamma   90.00
#
_symmetry.space_group_name_H-M   'P 1'
#
loop_
_entity.id
_entity.type
_entity.pdbx_description
1 polymer ?
#
loop_
_entity_poly.entity_id
_entity_poly.type
_entity_poly.pdbx_seq_one_letter_code
_entity_poly.pdbx_strand_id
1 'polypeptide(L)'
;MISDEGDIITKENYGNYMGEIIKEGLANPVVRKMCTQSRGMSPEDIKKVEKEFCRFVGYCILFRSSENVGEYMFLHNMEEQMRFLKEKIAEKLGIHKDEIDLRKKEIIEYAYKNFKKNGYVFHAANSASIKMKMVIGLRDNIATLQQEKELLCIEQIYRKYSPDTPYSPLGHVATDILENKTGWFFDGFPIHSMGYANSPQWFSYFCGKSYVYFDSIPEERRNGYANRDYITSLEAIIWLIKDRKMSVEDAKKIVCFFNKCWDEYKNTVPCLMFVPVKDVGVNDNIKIEQYLDDEGMELLFDDIILGKVNPGKNYCCKKSIQPRKLSYVDLSLILPKFAIGRENTNRNTDVLNQSIIQIEKYER
;
A
#
# COMPACT_ATOMS: atom_id res chain seq x y z
N MET A 1 30.89 -33.78 -26.84
CA MET A 1 31.50 -32.60 -26.19
C MET A 1 30.42 -31.56 -26.09
N ILE A 2 29.93 -31.36 -24.88
CA ILE A 2 28.91 -30.38 -24.51
C ILE A 2 29.64 -29.36 -23.62
N SER A 3 29.61 -28.09 -24.00
CA SER A 3 29.56 -26.95 -23.09
C SER A 3 29.36 -25.69 -23.92
N ASP A 4 28.33 -24.94 -23.59
CA ASP A 4 28.17 -23.48 -23.71
C ASP A 4 26.73 -23.24 -23.19
N GLU A 5 26.54 -22.98 -21.90
CA GLU A 5 26.55 -21.63 -21.30
C GLU A 5 25.94 -20.57 -22.20
N GLY A 6 24.71 -20.16 -21.88
CA GLY A 6 24.14 -18.94 -22.44
C GLY A 6 22.64 -18.96 -22.75
N ASP A 7 21.78 -19.36 -21.82
CA ASP A 7 20.38 -18.93 -21.90
C ASP A 7 20.22 -17.54 -21.27
N ILE A 8 20.72 -16.58 -22.04
CA ILE A 8 20.30 -15.18 -21.97
C ILE A 8 18.78 -15.18 -22.16
N ILE A 9 18.09 -14.82 -21.09
CA ILE A 9 16.66 -14.52 -21.03
C ILE A 9 16.27 -13.69 -22.26
N THR A 10 15.74 -14.36 -23.28
CA THR A 10 15.29 -13.73 -24.52
C THR A 10 13.87 -13.21 -24.34
N LYS A 11 13.73 -11.91 -24.64
CA LYS A 11 12.56 -11.15 -25.06
C LYS A 11 11.29 -12.00 -25.31
N GLU A 12 10.27 -11.85 -24.45
CA GLU A 12 8.84 -11.66 -24.80
C GLU A 12 7.83 -11.99 -23.67
N ASN A 13 8.26 -12.57 -22.54
CA ASN A 13 7.43 -12.74 -21.34
C ASN A 13 7.69 -11.66 -20.27
N TYR A 14 7.45 -10.38 -20.60
CA TYR A 14 7.43 -9.31 -19.59
C TYR A 14 6.17 -9.41 -18.70
N GLY A 15 6.14 -10.41 -17.82
CA GLY A 15 5.49 -10.25 -16.52
C GLY A 15 6.32 -9.27 -15.70
N ASN A 16 5.68 -8.35 -14.98
CA ASN A 16 6.41 -7.49 -14.04
C ASN A 16 6.82 -8.34 -12.82
N TYR A 17 8.11 -8.71 -12.72
CA TYR A 17 8.64 -9.59 -11.67
C TYR A 17 9.11 -8.87 -10.40
N MET A 18 8.95 -7.54 -10.30
CA MET A 18 9.49 -6.82 -9.15
C MET A 18 8.94 -7.30 -7.80
N GLY A 19 7.67 -7.70 -7.74
CA GLY A 19 7.09 -8.29 -6.55
C GLY A 19 7.82 -9.55 -6.07
N GLU A 20 8.21 -10.44 -7.00
CA GLU A 20 8.96 -11.66 -6.66
C GLU A 20 10.41 -11.34 -6.27
N ILE A 21 11.09 -10.41 -6.95
CA ILE A 21 12.44 -9.97 -6.56
C ILE A 21 12.44 -9.39 -5.14
N ILE A 22 11.44 -8.58 -4.81
CA ILE A 22 11.31 -8.01 -3.47
C ILE A 22 10.99 -9.10 -2.44
N LYS A 23 10.12 -10.04 -2.77
CA LYS A 23 9.81 -11.20 -1.91
C LYS A 23 11.04 -12.06 -1.63
N GLU A 24 11.87 -12.32 -2.63
CA GLU A 24 13.17 -13.01 -2.48
C GLU A 24 14.11 -12.20 -1.58
N GLY A 25 14.23 -10.89 -1.79
CA GLY A 25 15.03 -10.02 -0.94
C GLY A 25 14.56 -10.03 0.53
N LEU A 26 13.25 -10.06 0.77
CA LEU A 26 12.65 -10.20 2.12
C LEU A 26 12.86 -11.59 2.75
N ALA A 27 13.31 -12.58 1.97
CA ALA A 27 13.78 -13.86 2.51
C ALA A 27 15.18 -13.75 3.14
N ASN A 28 15.98 -12.76 2.75
CA ASN A 28 17.29 -12.51 3.35
C ASN A 28 17.16 -12.09 4.83
N PRO A 29 17.84 -12.76 5.78
CA PRO A 29 17.73 -12.45 7.21
C PRO A 29 18.14 -11.01 7.59
N VAL A 30 19.13 -10.44 6.89
CA VAL A 30 19.63 -9.09 7.15
C VAL A 30 18.59 -8.05 6.74
N VAL A 31 18.09 -8.17 5.50
CA VAL A 31 17.01 -7.32 4.99
C VAL A 31 15.80 -7.41 5.91
N ARG A 32 15.38 -8.62 6.28
CA ARG A 32 14.25 -8.82 7.18
C ARG A 32 14.47 -8.13 8.52
N LYS A 33 15.64 -8.29 9.13
CA LYS A 33 15.96 -7.65 10.42
C LYS A 33 15.88 -6.12 10.32
N MET A 34 16.41 -5.53 9.25
CA MET A 34 16.46 -4.06 9.08
C MET A 34 15.13 -3.45 8.66
N CYS A 35 14.31 -4.20 7.92
CA CYS A 35 13.04 -3.71 7.38
C CYS A 35 11.82 -4.06 8.27
N THR A 36 12.01 -4.79 9.38
CA THR A 36 10.88 -5.19 10.24
C THR A 36 10.46 -4.07 11.18
N GLN A 37 9.21 -3.65 11.07
CA GLN A 37 8.56 -2.80 12.05
C GLN A 37 7.96 -3.65 13.18
N SER A 38 8.30 -3.29 14.42
CA SER A 38 7.76 -3.93 15.63
C SER A 38 6.70 -3.05 16.30
N ARG A 39 5.80 -3.67 17.08
CA ARG A 39 4.83 -2.92 17.90
C ARG A 39 5.58 -2.09 18.95
N GLY A 40 5.13 -0.86 19.17
CA GLY A 40 5.70 0.04 20.19
C GLY A 40 7.03 0.69 19.80
N MET A 41 7.46 0.58 18.54
CA MET A 41 8.60 1.37 18.04
C MET A 41 8.34 2.86 18.16
N SER A 42 9.39 3.63 18.49
CA SER A 42 9.34 5.09 18.47
C SER A 42 9.13 5.61 17.04
N PRO A 43 8.55 6.81 16.86
CA PRO A 43 8.46 7.45 15.55
C PRO A 43 9.82 7.55 14.83
N GLU A 44 10.90 7.77 15.56
CA GLU A 44 12.26 7.84 15.04
C GLU A 44 12.73 6.49 14.49
N ASP A 45 12.44 5.40 15.19
CA ASP A 45 12.82 4.05 14.75
C ASP A 45 11.98 3.58 13.56
N ILE A 46 10.68 3.94 13.52
CA ILE A 46 9.84 3.70 12.34
C ILE A 46 10.44 4.39 11.12
N LYS A 47 10.85 5.66 11.23
CA LYS A 47 11.51 6.39 10.13
C LYS A 47 12.82 5.73 9.67
N LYS A 48 13.58 5.12 10.58
CA LYS A 48 14.78 4.37 10.21
C LYS A 48 14.41 3.13 9.40
N VAL A 49 13.45 2.33 9.88
CA VAL A 49 12.96 1.13 9.17
C VAL A 49 12.43 1.50 7.78
N GLU A 50 11.68 2.59 7.65
CA GLU A 50 11.17 3.09 6.36
C GLU A 50 12.31 3.45 5.40
N LYS A 51 13.35 4.13 5.88
CA LYS A 51 14.55 4.45 5.08
C LYS A 51 15.27 3.18 4.62
N GLU A 52 15.46 2.21 5.50
CA GLU A 52 16.09 0.94 5.16
C GLU A 52 15.29 0.14 4.14
N PHE A 53 13.96 0.13 4.28
CA PHE A 53 13.08 -0.52 3.32
C PHE A 53 13.15 0.16 1.94
N CYS A 54 13.15 1.50 1.89
CA CYS A 54 13.33 2.25 0.64
C CYS A 54 14.69 1.98 -0.01
N ARG A 55 15.77 1.91 0.79
CA ARG A 55 17.12 1.58 0.33
C ARG A 55 17.20 0.19 -0.30
N PHE A 56 16.61 -0.79 0.36
CA PHE A 56 16.45 -2.15 -0.14
C PHE A 56 15.70 -2.18 -1.49
N VAL A 57 14.52 -1.55 -1.55
CA VAL A 57 13.72 -1.50 -2.78
C VAL A 57 14.49 -0.79 -3.90
N GLY A 58 15.22 0.28 -3.56
CA GLY A 58 16.03 1.04 -4.50
C GLY A 58 17.10 0.19 -5.19
N TYR A 59 17.82 -0.60 -4.40
CA TYR A 59 18.80 -1.59 -4.89
C TYR A 59 18.17 -2.59 -5.85
N CYS A 60 17.05 -3.21 -5.46
CA CYS A 60 16.38 -4.19 -6.28
C CYS A 60 15.83 -3.59 -7.58
N ILE A 61 15.40 -2.32 -7.56
CA ILE A 61 14.97 -1.63 -8.77
C ILE A 61 16.17 -1.37 -9.70
N LEU A 62 17.30 -0.94 -9.16
CA LEU A 62 18.50 -0.64 -9.95
C LEU A 62 19.02 -1.89 -10.67
N PHE A 63 19.14 -3.01 -9.96
CA PHE A 63 19.78 -4.22 -10.50
C PHE A 63 18.83 -5.28 -11.03
N ARG A 64 17.51 -5.14 -10.83
CA ARG A 64 16.50 -6.16 -11.16
C ARG A 64 16.83 -7.52 -10.51
N SER A 65 17.38 -7.49 -9.31
CA SER A 65 17.85 -8.67 -8.58
C SER A 65 17.87 -8.39 -7.07
N SER A 66 17.84 -9.46 -6.27
CA SER A 66 18.09 -9.45 -4.83
C SER A 66 19.49 -9.98 -4.46
N GLU A 67 20.30 -10.35 -5.45
CA GLU A 67 21.67 -10.82 -5.26
C GLU A 67 22.53 -9.74 -4.59
N ASN A 68 23.40 -10.13 -3.65
CA ASN A 68 24.28 -9.25 -2.86
C ASN A 68 23.56 -8.18 -2.01
N VAL A 69 22.22 -8.24 -1.89
CA VAL A 69 21.45 -7.26 -1.11
C VAL A 69 21.82 -7.27 0.37
N GLY A 70 22.20 -8.43 0.92
CA GLY A 70 22.64 -8.53 2.32
C GLY A 70 23.90 -7.71 2.59
N GLU A 71 24.90 -7.81 1.70
CA GLU A 71 26.15 -7.04 1.78
C GLU A 71 25.87 -5.54 1.70
N TYR A 72 25.06 -5.13 0.73
CA TYR A 72 24.65 -3.74 0.57
C TYR A 72 23.93 -3.20 1.81
N MET A 73 23.01 -3.98 2.38
CA MET A 73 22.25 -3.56 3.55
C MET A 73 23.11 -3.46 4.81
N PHE A 74 24.25 -4.16 4.91
CA PHE A 74 25.17 -3.98 6.04
C PHE A 74 25.91 -2.63 6.04
N LEU A 75 25.97 -1.93 4.90
CA LEU A 75 26.68 -0.64 4.81
C LEU A 75 25.95 0.45 5.59
N HIS A 76 26.70 1.24 6.37
CA HIS A 76 26.14 2.15 7.39
C HIS A 76 26.16 3.62 7.00
N ASN A 77 26.95 4.02 6.01
CA ASN A 77 27.02 5.39 5.53
C ASN A 77 26.80 5.50 4.03
N MET A 78 26.42 6.70 3.60
CA MET A 78 26.00 6.98 2.24
C MET A 78 27.15 6.84 1.23
N GLU A 79 28.36 7.25 1.61
CA GLU A 79 29.55 7.17 0.75
C GLU A 79 29.90 5.71 0.41
N GLU A 80 29.90 4.82 1.41
CA GLU A 80 30.07 3.38 1.21
C GLU A 80 28.99 2.79 0.32
N GLN A 81 27.73 3.18 0.54
CA GLN A 81 26.59 2.72 -0.25
C GLN A 81 26.76 3.15 -1.71
N MET A 82 27.08 4.41 -1.99
CA MET A 82 27.32 4.91 -3.34
C MET A 82 28.48 4.19 -4.01
N ARG A 83 29.61 4.04 -3.30
CA ARG A 83 30.78 3.31 -3.81
C ARG A 83 30.42 1.88 -4.18
N PHE A 84 29.71 1.16 -3.30
CA PHE A 84 29.24 -0.20 -3.57
C PHE A 84 28.36 -0.27 -4.82
N LEU A 85 27.40 0.66 -4.96
CA LEU A 85 26.53 0.70 -6.14
C LEU A 85 27.33 0.96 -7.42
N LYS A 86 28.26 1.92 -7.41
CA LYS A 86 29.13 2.21 -8.57
C LYS A 86 29.97 1.00 -8.96
N GLU A 87 30.58 0.32 -7.99
CA GLU A 87 31.37 -0.89 -8.22
C GLU A 87 30.53 -2.03 -8.79
N LYS A 88 29.31 -2.25 -8.29
CA LYS A 88 28.41 -3.29 -8.81
C LYS A 88 27.86 -2.98 -10.20
N ILE A 89 27.67 -1.70 -10.53
CA ILE A 89 27.36 -1.29 -11.90
C ILE A 89 28.56 -1.53 -12.80
N ALA A 90 29.77 -1.15 -12.37
CA ALA A 90 31.00 -1.35 -13.13
C ALA A 90 31.24 -2.84 -13.44
N GLU A 91 31.06 -3.72 -12.45
CA GLU A 91 31.12 -5.17 -12.61
C GLU A 91 30.14 -5.66 -13.70
N LYS A 92 28.88 -5.21 -13.67
CA LYS A 92 27.88 -5.56 -14.70
C LYS A 92 28.20 -5.03 -16.09
N LEU A 93 28.96 -3.94 -16.18
CA LEU A 93 29.38 -3.34 -17.44
C LEU A 93 30.75 -3.84 -17.93
N GLY A 94 31.44 -4.68 -17.16
CA GLY A 94 32.80 -5.12 -17.46
C GLY A 94 33.84 -4.00 -17.35
N ILE A 95 33.59 -3.01 -16.49
CA ILE A 95 34.50 -1.89 -16.21
C ILE A 95 35.41 -2.28 -15.05
N HIS A 96 36.72 -2.13 -15.22
CA HIS A 96 37.68 -2.40 -14.14
C HIS A 96 37.53 -1.36 -13.01
N LYS A 97 37.78 -1.74 -11.76
CA LYS A 97 37.57 -0.84 -10.60
C LYS A 97 38.33 0.48 -10.72
N ASP A 98 39.55 0.43 -11.25
CA ASP A 98 40.41 1.61 -11.44
C ASP A 98 39.91 2.55 -12.56
N GLU A 99 38.97 2.10 -13.38
CA GLU A 99 38.40 2.89 -14.49
C GLU A 99 37.07 3.54 -14.15
N ILE A 100 36.51 3.31 -12.95
CA ILE A 100 35.16 3.78 -12.58
C ILE A 100 35.02 5.29 -12.74
N ASP A 101 36.01 6.07 -12.28
CA ASP A 101 35.97 7.53 -12.38
C ASP A 101 36.14 8.02 -13.82
N LEU A 102 36.98 7.35 -14.61
CA LEU A 102 37.20 7.64 -16.03
C LEU A 102 35.95 7.35 -16.86
N ARG A 103 35.20 6.30 -16.50
CA ARG A 103 34.00 5.81 -17.20
C ARG A 103 32.71 6.16 -16.46
N LYS A 104 32.72 7.20 -15.62
CA LYS A 104 31.57 7.62 -14.80
C LYS A 104 30.29 7.84 -15.60
N LYS A 105 30.39 8.33 -16.84
CA LYS A 105 29.25 8.54 -17.74
C LYS A 105 28.46 7.24 -18.00
N GLU A 106 29.16 6.12 -18.19
CA GLU A 106 28.52 4.83 -18.45
C GLU A 106 27.83 4.28 -17.19
N ILE A 107 28.44 4.52 -16.03
CA ILE A 107 27.85 4.21 -14.72
C ILE A 107 26.54 5.00 -14.52
N ILE A 108 26.56 6.30 -14.82
CA ILE A 108 25.40 7.19 -14.76
C ILE A 108 24.32 6.74 -15.74
N GLU A 109 24.68 6.43 -16.99
CA GLU A 109 23.75 5.94 -18.02
C GLU A 109 23.03 4.66 -17.60
N TYR A 110 23.76 3.70 -17.01
CA TYR A 110 23.18 2.49 -16.48
C TYR A 110 22.19 2.78 -15.34
N ALA A 111 22.62 3.57 -14.34
CA ALA A 111 21.81 3.91 -13.18
C ALA A 111 20.53 4.65 -13.59
N TYR A 112 20.67 5.68 -14.44
CA TYR A 112 19.57 6.46 -14.98
C TYR A 112 18.56 5.58 -15.74
N LYS A 113 19.05 4.74 -16.67
CA LYS A 113 18.20 3.87 -17.48
C LYS A 113 17.41 2.88 -16.62
N ASN A 114 18.04 2.25 -15.64
CA ASN A 114 17.40 1.20 -14.83
C ASN A 114 16.53 1.76 -13.70
N PHE A 115 16.94 2.87 -13.08
CA PHE A 115 16.23 3.43 -11.92
C PHE A 115 15.25 4.54 -12.28
N LYS A 116 15.64 5.51 -13.11
CA LYS A 116 14.79 6.66 -13.45
C LYS A 116 13.86 6.38 -14.63
N LYS A 117 14.36 5.80 -15.72
CA LYS A 117 13.59 5.60 -16.97
C LYS A 117 12.76 4.32 -16.95
N ASN A 118 13.40 3.19 -16.65
CA ASN A 118 12.76 1.87 -16.63
C ASN A 118 12.50 1.37 -15.20
N GLY A 119 12.51 2.28 -14.22
CA GLY A 119 12.25 2.00 -12.81
C GLY A 119 10.80 1.66 -12.50
N TYR A 120 10.50 1.65 -11.20
CA TYR A 120 9.15 1.38 -10.69
C TYR A 120 8.78 2.40 -9.61
N VAL A 121 7.59 2.97 -9.72
CA VAL A 121 6.93 3.57 -8.56
C VAL A 121 6.17 2.49 -7.79
N PHE A 122 5.96 2.70 -6.51
CA PHE A 122 5.25 1.72 -5.69
C PHE A 122 4.23 2.38 -4.75
N HIS A 123 3.14 1.66 -4.47
CA HIS A 123 2.03 2.11 -3.64
C HIS A 123 1.62 1.03 -2.65
N ALA A 124 1.50 1.40 -1.38
CA ALA A 124 1.02 0.49 -0.34
C ALA A 124 -0.51 0.48 -0.28
N ALA A 125 -1.12 -0.69 -0.35
CA ALA A 125 -2.57 -0.86 -0.17
C ALA A 125 -2.86 -2.20 0.50
N ASN A 126 -4.11 -2.42 0.93
CA ASN A 126 -4.47 -3.77 1.37
C ASN A 126 -4.53 -4.77 0.20
N SER A 127 -4.43 -6.04 0.55
CA SER A 127 -4.38 -7.12 -0.42
C SER A 127 -5.63 -7.26 -1.28
N ALA A 128 -6.82 -6.88 -0.79
CA ALA A 128 -8.03 -6.96 -1.59
C ALA A 128 -8.05 -5.89 -2.70
N SER A 129 -7.66 -4.66 -2.36
CA SER A 129 -7.39 -3.57 -3.32
C SER A 129 -6.35 -3.97 -4.36
N ILE A 130 -5.22 -4.54 -3.92
CA ILE A 130 -4.15 -4.97 -4.84
C ILE A 130 -4.61 -6.14 -5.71
N LYS A 131 -5.23 -7.18 -5.15
CA LYS A 131 -5.72 -8.33 -5.92
C LYS A 131 -6.73 -7.92 -6.98
N MET A 132 -7.65 -7.02 -6.64
CA MET A 132 -8.59 -6.46 -7.60
C MET A 132 -7.83 -5.79 -8.76
N LYS A 133 -6.88 -4.90 -8.46
CA LYS A 133 -6.02 -4.22 -9.45
C LYS A 133 -5.18 -5.21 -10.27
N MET A 134 -4.72 -6.33 -9.70
CA MET A 134 -4.02 -7.38 -10.45
C MET A 134 -4.92 -8.10 -11.45
N VAL A 135 -6.23 -8.20 -11.19
CA VAL A 135 -7.19 -8.82 -12.12
C VAL A 135 -7.63 -7.85 -13.21
N ILE A 136 -7.92 -6.60 -12.82
CA ILE A 136 -8.61 -5.65 -13.70
C ILE A 136 -7.66 -4.55 -14.24
N GLY A 137 -6.46 -4.40 -13.69
CA GLY A 137 -5.58 -3.27 -13.97
C GLY A 137 -5.87 -2.03 -13.12
N LEU A 138 -5.09 -0.98 -13.33
CA LEU A 138 -5.43 0.36 -12.86
C LEU A 138 -6.36 0.98 -13.89
N ARG A 139 -7.55 1.36 -13.47
CA ARG A 139 -8.52 2.02 -14.32
C ARG A 139 -9.42 2.87 -13.44
N ASP A 140 -10.17 3.75 -14.06
CA ASP A 140 -11.19 4.50 -13.37
C ASP A 140 -12.35 3.57 -12.98
N ASN A 141 -13.02 3.91 -11.86
CA ASN A 141 -14.21 3.29 -11.25
C ASN A 141 -14.76 1.98 -11.90
N ILE A 142 -14.79 0.88 -11.14
CA ILE A 142 -15.51 -0.36 -11.48
C ILE A 142 -16.64 -0.68 -10.49
N ALA A 143 -17.00 0.25 -9.60
CA ALA A 143 -18.15 0.10 -8.74
C ALA A 143 -19.41 -0.16 -9.58
N THR A 144 -20.23 -1.10 -9.12
CA THR A 144 -21.52 -1.34 -9.76
C THR A 144 -22.53 -0.30 -9.31
N LEU A 145 -23.50 0.03 -10.19
CA LEU A 145 -24.63 0.88 -9.84
C LEU A 145 -25.38 0.38 -8.58
N GLN A 146 -25.36 -0.94 -8.33
CA GLN A 146 -25.95 -1.53 -7.14
C GLN A 146 -25.17 -1.14 -5.86
N GLN A 147 -23.85 -1.21 -5.89
CA GLN A 147 -22.99 -0.81 -4.77
C GLN A 147 -23.14 0.69 -4.45
N GLU A 148 -23.25 1.54 -5.47
CA GLU A 148 -23.52 2.97 -5.29
C GLU A 148 -24.88 3.21 -4.61
N LYS A 149 -25.93 2.54 -5.07
CA LYS A 149 -27.27 2.63 -4.49
C LYS A 149 -27.32 2.17 -3.03
N GLU A 150 -26.59 1.11 -2.69
CA GLU A 150 -26.51 0.61 -1.31
C GLU A 150 -25.84 1.63 -0.39
N LEU A 151 -24.70 2.21 -0.79
CA LEU A 151 -24.03 3.26 -0.02
C LEU A 151 -24.93 4.49 0.17
N LEU A 152 -25.59 4.96 -0.88
CA LEU A 152 -26.52 6.09 -0.81
C LEU A 152 -27.73 5.78 0.09
N CYS A 153 -28.20 4.53 0.13
CA CYS A 153 -29.26 4.11 1.03
C CYS A 153 -28.83 4.21 2.51
N ILE A 154 -27.63 3.76 2.84
CA ILE A 154 -27.09 3.88 4.22
C ILE A 154 -26.87 5.34 4.60
N GLU A 155 -26.36 6.17 3.67
CA GLU A 155 -26.27 7.61 3.89
C GLU A 155 -27.64 8.22 4.21
N GLN A 156 -28.67 7.89 3.44
CA GLN A 156 -30.04 8.39 3.66
C GLN A 156 -30.59 7.99 5.04
N ILE A 157 -30.34 6.75 5.47
CA ILE A 157 -30.71 6.30 6.81
C ILE A 157 -30.02 7.17 7.86
N TYR A 158 -28.71 7.41 7.75
CA TYR A 158 -28.02 8.27 8.71
C TYR A 158 -28.57 9.71 8.72
N ARG A 159 -28.81 10.29 7.53
CA ARG A 159 -29.33 11.65 7.38
C ARG A 159 -30.72 11.83 7.96
N LYS A 160 -31.56 10.80 7.96
CA LYS A 160 -32.87 10.81 8.66
C LYS A 160 -32.74 11.14 10.15
N TYR A 161 -31.68 10.68 10.81
CA TYR A 161 -31.45 10.87 12.25
C TYR A 161 -30.47 12.01 12.56
N SER A 162 -29.80 12.57 11.55
CA SER A 162 -28.80 13.63 11.70
C SER A 162 -28.80 14.55 10.47
N PRO A 163 -29.92 15.24 10.19
CA PRO A 163 -30.07 16.02 8.96
C PRO A 163 -29.07 17.19 8.89
N ASP A 164 -28.78 17.82 10.03
CA ASP A 164 -28.00 19.05 10.11
C ASP A 164 -26.50 18.81 10.35
N THR A 165 -26.07 17.55 10.52
CA THR A 165 -24.66 17.25 10.80
C THR A 165 -23.85 17.34 9.51
N PRO A 166 -22.76 18.13 9.43
CA PRO A 166 -21.97 18.22 8.20
C PRO A 166 -21.27 16.89 7.85
N TYR A 167 -21.03 16.03 8.84
CA TYR A 167 -20.31 14.77 8.70
C TYR A 167 -21.23 13.54 8.77
N SER A 168 -20.96 12.59 7.87
CA SER A 168 -21.51 11.24 7.89
C SER A 168 -20.50 10.24 8.47
N PRO A 169 -20.95 9.13 9.09
CA PRO A 169 -20.08 8.01 9.44
C PRO A 169 -19.40 7.40 8.20
N LEU A 170 -19.96 7.59 6.99
CA LEU A 170 -19.37 7.16 5.73
C LEU A 170 -18.37 8.19 5.14
N GLY A 171 -18.19 9.35 5.80
CA GLY A 171 -17.36 10.45 5.33
C GLY A 171 -17.90 11.13 4.07
N HIS A 172 -17.04 11.33 3.07
CA HIS A 172 -17.37 12.04 1.83
C HIS A 172 -17.92 11.13 0.73
N VAL A 173 -18.05 9.81 0.96
CA VAL A 173 -18.37 8.86 -0.11
C VAL A 173 -19.68 9.18 -0.84
N ALA A 174 -20.72 9.58 -0.12
CA ALA A 174 -22.00 9.90 -0.73
C ALA A 174 -21.93 11.16 -1.59
N THR A 175 -21.28 12.22 -1.09
CA THR A 175 -20.99 13.43 -1.88
C THR A 175 -20.19 13.07 -3.12
N ASP A 176 -19.17 12.24 -2.96
CA ASP A 176 -18.31 11.89 -4.08
C ASP A 176 -19.07 11.08 -5.14
N ILE A 177 -19.95 10.14 -4.76
CA ILE A 177 -20.85 9.42 -5.68
C ILE A 177 -21.76 10.40 -6.44
N LEU A 178 -22.40 11.33 -5.72
CA LEU A 178 -23.31 12.32 -6.34
C LEU A 178 -22.59 13.29 -7.29
N GLU A 179 -21.32 13.57 -7.04
CA GLU A 179 -20.46 14.41 -7.87
C GLU A 179 -19.75 13.63 -8.99
N ASN A 180 -20.04 12.33 -9.15
CA ASN A 180 -19.37 11.44 -10.12
C ASN A 180 -17.83 11.46 -9.99
N LYS A 181 -17.32 11.55 -8.75
CA LYS A 181 -15.90 11.29 -8.45
C LYS A 181 -15.63 9.78 -8.56
N THR A 182 -14.46 9.28 -8.19
CA THR A 182 -14.13 7.84 -8.32
C THR A 182 -13.25 7.34 -7.19
N GLY A 183 -13.09 6.01 -7.07
CA GLY A 183 -12.14 5.36 -6.15
C GLY A 183 -12.67 5.13 -4.74
N TRP A 184 -13.95 4.85 -4.60
CA TRP A 184 -14.58 4.61 -3.30
C TRP A 184 -14.38 3.21 -2.78
N PHE A 185 -14.25 2.21 -3.66
CA PHE A 185 -14.04 0.83 -3.27
C PHE A 185 -12.56 0.46 -3.42
N PHE A 186 -12.28 -0.84 -3.53
CA PHE A 186 -10.96 -1.37 -3.85
C PHE A 186 -10.52 -1.12 -5.29
N ASP A 187 -11.40 -0.52 -6.07
CA ASP A 187 -11.18 -0.11 -7.43
C ASP A 187 -10.50 1.25 -7.53
N GLY A 188 -10.25 1.66 -8.77
CA GLY A 188 -9.71 2.98 -9.03
C GLY A 188 -8.19 3.07 -8.94
N PHE A 189 -7.74 4.26 -9.26
CA PHE A 189 -6.34 4.65 -9.18
C PHE A 189 -5.83 4.60 -7.73
N PRO A 190 -4.60 4.13 -7.47
CA PRO A 190 -4.16 4.00 -6.07
C PRO A 190 -3.95 5.35 -5.36
N ILE A 191 -4.02 6.49 -6.07
CA ILE A 191 -4.17 7.82 -5.45
C ILE A 191 -5.43 7.93 -4.56
N HIS A 192 -6.46 7.11 -4.81
CA HIS A 192 -7.69 7.05 -4.01
C HIS A 192 -7.60 6.02 -2.87
N SER A 193 -6.57 5.16 -2.86
CA SER A 193 -6.31 4.20 -1.78
C SER A 193 -5.44 4.86 -0.70
N MET A 194 -6.04 5.71 0.14
CA MET A 194 -5.39 6.37 1.28
C MET A 194 -5.09 5.37 2.40
N GLY A 195 -3.83 4.93 2.52
CA GLY A 195 -3.33 4.07 3.60
C GLY A 195 -3.80 2.61 3.54
N TYR A 196 -2.87 1.67 3.69
CA TYR A 196 -3.17 0.23 3.53
C TYR A 196 -4.19 -0.28 4.57
N ALA A 197 -4.13 0.21 5.81
CA ALA A 197 -4.99 -0.26 6.90
C ALA A 197 -6.40 0.35 6.89
N ASN A 198 -6.65 1.37 6.07
CA ASN A 198 -7.89 2.13 6.08
C ASN A 198 -8.67 2.08 4.76
N SER A 199 -8.21 1.32 3.78
CA SER A 199 -8.91 1.22 2.48
C SER A 199 -10.02 0.16 2.55
N PRO A 200 -11.23 0.37 1.97
CA PRO A 200 -11.67 1.65 1.43
C PRO A 200 -11.93 2.65 2.55
N GLN A 201 -11.58 3.91 2.33
CA GLN A 201 -11.55 4.95 3.37
C GLN A 201 -12.89 5.11 4.08
N TRP A 202 -13.99 5.09 3.33
CA TRP A 202 -15.34 5.22 3.88
C TRP A 202 -15.70 4.07 4.83
N PHE A 203 -15.19 2.86 4.61
CA PHE A 203 -15.49 1.72 5.47
C PHE A 203 -14.69 1.79 6.77
N SER A 204 -13.44 2.26 6.71
CA SER A 204 -12.68 2.59 7.92
C SER A 204 -13.40 3.67 8.75
N TYR A 205 -13.90 4.72 8.08
CA TYR A 205 -14.69 5.76 8.71
C TYR A 205 -15.95 5.21 9.37
N PHE A 206 -16.67 4.33 8.67
CA PHE A 206 -17.86 3.66 9.18
C PHE A 206 -17.53 2.87 10.45
N CYS A 207 -16.40 2.17 10.47
CA CYS A 207 -15.90 1.36 11.58
C CYS A 207 -15.20 2.15 12.71
N GLY A 208 -15.51 3.45 12.87
CA GLY A 208 -15.06 4.24 14.02
C GLY A 208 -14.04 5.34 13.72
N LYS A 209 -13.54 5.46 12.48
CA LYS A 209 -12.56 6.51 12.10
C LYS A 209 -13.16 7.82 11.60
N SER A 210 -14.48 7.93 11.47
CA SER A 210 -15.13 9.20 11.13
C SER A 210 -15.08 10.18 12.31
N TYR A 211 -15.06 11.49 12.01
CA TYR A 211 -15.13 12.56 13.01
C TYR A 211 -16.35 12.44 13.93
N VAL A 212 -17.42 11.77 13.48
CA VAL A 212 -18.62 11.52 14.29
C VAL A 212 -18.35 10.69 15.55
N TYR A 213 -17.20 10.01 15.63
CA TYR A 213 -16.81 9.15 16.75
C TYR A 213 -15.75 9.78 17.67
N PHE A 214 -15.12 10.88 17.29
CA PHE A 214 -13.82 11.30 17.85
C PHE A 214 -13.90 11.65 19.33
N ASP A 215 -14.99 12.29 19.75
CA ASP A 215 -15.18 12.72 21.13
C ASP A 215 -15.80 11.63 22.01
N SER A 216 -16.30 10.55 21.40
CA SER A 216 -17.14 9.55 22.08
C SER A 216 -16.50 8.17 22.20
N ILE A 217 -15.54 7.85 21.33
CA ILE A 217 -14.83 6.57 21.33
C ILE A 217 -13.32 6.83 21.41
N PRO A 218 -12.62 6.28 22.43
CA PRO A 218 -11.17 6.41 22.55
C PRO A 218 -10.44 5.94 21.28
N GLU A 219 -9.31 6.57 20.95
CA GLU A 219 -8.60 6.31 19.69
C GLU A 219 -8.25 4.82 19.49
N GLU A 220 -7.78 4.17 20.54
CA GLU A 220 -7.47 2.73 20.58
C GLU A 220 -8.66 1.86 20.13
N ARG A 221 -9.90 2.27 20.41
CA ARG A 221 -11.12 1.57 19.99
C ARG A 221 -11.66 2.02 18.63
N ARG A 222 -11.16 3.14 18.09
CA ARG A 222 -11.50 3.61 16.73
C ARG A 222 -10.71 2.87 15.62
N ASN A 223 -9.82 1.97 15.98
CA ASN A 223 -8.93 1.26 15.05
C ASN A 223 -9.37 -0.19 14.73
N GLY A 224 -10.62 -0.57 15.02
CA GLY A 224 -11.12 -1.95 14.84
C GLY A 224 -10.84 -2.52 13.45
N TYR A 225 -11.21 -1.78 12.39
CA TYR A 225 -11.02 -2.24 11.01
C TYR A 225 -9.54 -2.37 10.63
N ALA A 226 -8.72 -1.36 10.93
CA ALA A 226 -7.27 -1.40 10.71
C ALA A 226 -6.61 -2.61 11.41
N ASN A 227 -7.11 -2.94 12.61
CA ASN A 227 -6.63 -4.05 13.42
C ASN A 227 -7.25 -5.41 13.06
N ARG A 228 -8.19 -5.47 12.11
CA ARG A 228 -9.00 -6.65 11.77
C ARG A 228 -9.78 -7.22 12.96
N ASP A 229 -10.22 -6.34 13.83
CA ASP A 229 -11.08 -6.66 14.96
C ASP A 229 -12.54 -6.37 14.61
N TYR A 230 -13.27 -7.45 14.32
CA TYR A 230 -14.69 -7.40 13.98
C TYR A 230 -15.52 -6.82 15.12
N ILE A 231 -15.24 -7.22 16.37
CA ILE A 231 -16.03 -6.78 17.52
C ILE A 231 -15.84 -5.30 17.75
N THR A 232 -14.60 -4.83 17.80
CA THR A 232 -14.33 -3.39 17.98
C THR A 232 -14.98 -2.56 16.87
N SER A 233 -14.97 -3.07 15.62
CA SER A 233 -15.67 -2.41 14.50
C SER A 233 -17.19 -2.42 14.70
N LEU A 234 -17.78 -3.55 15.06
CA LEU A 234 -19.22 -3.70 15.29
C LEU A 234 -19.70 -2.83 16.48
N GLU A 235 -18.91 -2.73 17.54
CA GLU A 235 -19.18 -1.87 18.69
C GLU A 235 -19.30 -0.40 18.27
N ALA A 236 -18.46 0.08 17.35
CA ALA A 236 -18.57 1.42 16.80
C ALA A 236 -19.89 1.61 16.03
N ILE A 237 -20.29 0.63 15.21
CA ILE A 237 -21.58 0.65 14.50
C ILE A 237 -22.76 0.66 15.47
N ILE A 238 -22.74 -0.19 16.50
CA ILE A 238 -23.80 -0.27 17.51
C ILE A 238 -23.87 1.03 18.32
N TRP A 239 -22.72 1.63 18.63
CA TRP A 239 -22.67 2.93 19.30
C TRP A 239 -23.39 4.00 18.48
N LEU A 240 -23.11 4.09 17.17
CA LEU A 240 -23.76 5.04 16.27
C LEU A 240 -25.29 4.88 16.26
N ILE A 241 -25.77 3.63 16.18
CA ILE A 241 -27.20 3.30 16.18
C ILE A 241 -27.86 3.76 17.50
N LYS A 242 -27.21 3.52 18.64
CA LYS A 242 -27.73 3.87 19.97
C LYS A 242 -27.71 5.37 20.23
N ASP A 243 -26.60 6.03 19.92
CA ASP A 243 -26.43 7.48 20.10
C ASP A 243 -27.52 8.27 19.36
N ARG A 244 -27.81 7.85 18.12
CA ARG A 244 -28.83 8.46 17.27
C ARG A 244 -30.26 7.95 17.52
N LYS A 245 -30.45 7.04 18.49
CA LYS A 245 -31.75 6.43 18.83
C LYS A 245 -32.48 5.90 17.58
N MET A 246 -31.74 5.21 16.72
CA MET A 246 -32.28 4.73 15.45
C MET A 246 -33.38 3.67 15.64
N SER A 247 -34.29 3.59 14.68
CA SER A 247 -35.33 2.57 14.70
C SER A 247 -34.74 1.18 14.50
N VAL A 248 -35.47 0.17 14.97
CA VAL A 248 -35.16 -1.25 14.78
C VAL A 248 -34.89 -1.59 13.31
N GLU A 249 -35.78 -1.16 12.43
CA GLU A 249 -35.75 -1.48 11.01
C GLU A 249 -34.52 -0.88 10.31
N ASP A 250 -34.18 0.36 10.68
CA ASP A 250 -33.01 1.05 10.15
C ASP A 250 -31.70 0.46 10.72
N ALA A 251 -31.69 0.12 12.02
CA ALA A 251 -30.57 -0.55 12.67
C ALA A 251 -30.23 -1.88 12.00
N LYS A 252 -31.23 -2.71 11.69
CA LYS A 252 -31.02 -3.96 10.94
C LYS A 252 -30.34 -3.74 9.60
N LYS A 253 -30.79 -2.74 8.83
CA LYS A 253 -30.22 -2.43 7.51
C LYS A 253 -28.75 -2.03 7.62
N ILE A 254 -28.41 -1.19 8.60
CA ILE A 254 -27.04 -0.76 8.88
C ILE A 254 -26.15 -1.96 9.27
N VAL A 255 -26.61 -2.82 10.17
CA VAL A 255 -25.84 -4.00 10.62
C VAL A 255 -25.67 -5.02 9.49
N CYS A 256 -26.71 -5.26 8.70
CA CYS A 256 -26.65 -6.15 7.53
C CYS A 256 -25.62 -5.63 6.50
N PHE A 257 -25.68 -4.33 6.20
CA PHE A 257 -24.69 -3.68 5.33
C PHE A 257 -23.27 -3.77 5.89
N PHE A 258 -23.08 -3.49 7.18
CA PHE A 258 -21.78 -3.64 7.85
C PHE A 258 -21.22 -5.06 7.68
N ASN A 259 -22.01 -6.10 7.94
CA ASN A 259 -21.57 -7.49 7.83
C ASN A 259 -21.18 -7.85 6.40
N LYS A 260 -22.00 -7.46 5.42
CA LYS A 260 -21.69 -7.65 3.99
C LYS A 260 -20.35 -7.02 3.63
N CYS A 261 -20.14 -5.75 4.01
CA CYS A 261 -18.90 -5.04 3.73
C CYS A 261 -17.73 -5.57 4.54
N TRP A 262 -17.94 -6.05 5.76
CA TRP A 262 -16.88 -6.70 6.55
C TRP A 262 -16.38 -7.94 5.83
N ASP A 263 -17.26 -8.79 5.32
CA ASP A 263 -16.83 -10.00 4.60
C ASP A 263 -16.04 -9.68 3.33
N GLU A 264 -16.37 -8.58 2.66
CA GLU A 264 -15.66 -8.10 1.47
C GLU A 264 -14.30 -7.45 1.83
N TYR A 265 -14.27 -6.64 2.90
CA TYR A 265 -13.17 -5.70 3.17
C TYR A 265 -12.25 -6.10 4.33
N LYS A 266 -12.61 -7.07 5.18
CA LYS A 266 -11.84 -7.49 6.37
C LYS A 266 -10.37 -7.84 6.10
N ASN A 267 -10.02 -8.16 4.86
CA ASN A 267 -8.65 -8.47 4.50
C ASN A 267 -7.80 -7.21 4.28
N THR A 268 -7.24 -6.70 5.37
CA THR A 268 -6.29 -5.57 5.36
C THR A 268 -4.83 -6.01 5.30
N VAL A 269 -4.49 -7.18 4.72
CA VAL A 269 -3.09 -7.61 4.54
C VAL A 269 -2.29 -6.53 3.80
N PRO A 270 -1.21 -6.01 4.38
CA PRO A 270 -0.44 -4.95 3.74
C PRO A 270 0.28 -5.51 2.53
N CYS A 271 0.07 -4.88 1.38
CA CYS A 271 0.78 -5.20 0.15
C CYS A 271 1.43 -3.94 -0.42
N LEU A 272 2.53 -4.14 -1.14
CA LEU A 272 3.17 -3.11 -1.94
C LEU A 272 3.02 -3.46 -3.40
N MET A 273 2.39 -2.58 -4.18
CA MET A 273 2.24 -2.75 -5.62
C MET A 273 3.26 -1.92 -6.37
N PHE A 274 3.83 -2.47 -7.43
CA PHE A 274 4.83 -1.85 -8.29
C PHE A 274 4.25 -1.56 -9.67
N VAL A 275 4.53 -0.36 -10.17
CA VAL A 275 4.07 0.15 -11.46
C VAL A 275 5.27 0.70 -12.24
N PRO A 276 5.52 0.26 -13.48
CA PRO A 276 6.64 0.76 -14.26
C PRO A 276 6.54 2.27 -14.50
N VAL A 277 7.65 3.00 -14.32
CA VAL A 277 7.69 4.46 -14.48
C VAL A 277 7.18 4.91 -15.85
N LYS A 278 7.59 4.22 -16.92
CA LYS A 278 7.17 4.50 -18.30
C LYS A 278 5.66 4.50 -18.50
N ASP A 279 4.92 3.74 -17.69
CA ASP A 279 3.46 3.63 -17.80
C ASP A 279 2.74 4.72 -17.00
N VAL A 280 3.42 5.33 -16.03
CA VAL A 280 2.90 6.44 -15.24
C VAL A 280 3.24 7.79 -15.88
N GLY A 281 4.41 7.90 -16.52
CA GLY A 281 4.90 9.14 -17.16
C GLY A 281 5.33 10.23 -16.17
N VAL A 282 5.78 9.84 -14.98
CA VAL A 282 6.25 10.78 -13.94
C VAL A 282 7.65 11.35 -14.22
N ASN A 283 8.41 10.72 -15.12
CA ASN A 283 9.79 11.08 -15.43
C ASN A 283 9.99 11.42 -16.91
N ASP A 284 8.92 11.71 -17.66
CA ASP A 284 9.01 11.99 -19.11
C ASP A 284 9.85 13.25 -19.41
N ASN A 285 9.95 14.16 -18.44
CA ASN A 285 10.72 15.41 -18.54
C ASN A 285 12.11 15.36 -17.88
N ILE A 286 12.42 14.28 -17.15
CA ILE A 286 13.75 14.13 -16.54
C ILE A 286 14.70 13.72 -17.67
N LYS A 287 15.80 14.45 -17.82
CA LYS A 287 16.80 14.16 -18.85
C LYS A 287 18.12 13.76 -18.20
N ILE A 288 18.88 12.90 -18.88
CA ILE A 288 20.12 12.36 -18.34
C ILE A 288 21.19 13.43 -18.12
N GLU A 289 21.15 14.53 -18.88
CA GLU A 289 22.13 15.61 -18.81
C GLU A 289 22.20 16.26 -17.44
N GLN A 290 21.12 16.21 -16.66
CA GLN A 290 21.05 16.70 -15.27
C GLN A 290 21.91 15.88 -14.30
N TYR A 291 22.43 14.72 -14.72
CA TYR A 291 23.15 13.78 -13.87
C TYR A 291 24.60 13.53 -14.33
N LEU A 292 25.08 14.24 -15.36
CA LEU A 292 26.38 13.96 -15.98
C LEU A 292 27.58 14.59 -15.26
N ASP A 293 27.35 15.61 -14.44
CA ASP A 293 28.37 16.19 -13.56
C ASP A 293 28.38 15.49 -12.19
N ASP A 294 29.31 15.88 -11.31
CA ASP A 294 29.53 15.18 -10.03
C ASP A 294 28.36 15.40 -9.05
N GLU A 295 27.80 16.62 -9.00
CA GLU A 295 26.62 16.93 -8.18
C GLU A 295 25.39 16.15 -8.69
N GLY A 296 25.17 16.13 -10.00
CA GLY A 296 24.10 15.37 -10.62
C GLY A 296 24.25 13.86 -10.41
N MET A 297 25.48 13.33 -10.49
CA MET A 297 25.74 11.94 -10.17
C MET A 297 25.37 11.65 -8.72
N GLU A 298 25.80 12.49 -7.78
CA GLU A 298 25.46 12.34 -6.36
C GLU A 298 23.95 12.29 -6.15
N LEU A 299 23.22 13.25 -6.73
CA LEU A 299 21.75 13.29 -6.69
C LEU A 299 21.09 12.01 -7.22
N LEU A 300 21.60 11.44 -8.32
CA LEU A 300 21.05 10.20 -8.89
C LEU A 300 21.23 9.01 -7.94
N PHE A 301 22.40 8.88 -7.31
CA PHE A 301 22.67 7.79 -6.39
C PHE A 301 21.98 7.97 -5.04
N ASP A 302 21.83 9.20 -4.57
CA ASP A 302 21.00 9.55 -3.42
C ASP A 302 19.55 9.13 -3.64
N ASP A 303 19.02 9.43 -4.83
CA ASP A 303 17.67 9.01 -5.20
C ASP A 303 17.52 7.48 -5.22
N ILE A 304 18.54 6.75 -5.64
CA ILE A 304 18.56 5.27 -5.57
C ILE A 304 18.53 4.80 -4.12
N ILE A 305 19.43 5.31 -3.28
CA ILE A 305 19.56 4.94 -1.87
C ILE A 305 18.30 5.28 -1.09
N LEU A 306 17.63 6.38 -1.42
CA LEU A 306 16.41 6.82 -0.76
C LEU A 306 15.13 6.24 -1.39
N GLY A 307 15.25 5.43 -2.46
CA GLY A 307 14.09 4.88 -3.18
C GLY A 307 13.21 5.95 -3.84
N LYS A 308 13.78 7.13 -4.17
CA LYS A 308 13.10 8.29 -4.73
C LYS A 308 13.15 8.28 -6.26
N VAL A 309 12.15 7.67 -6.87
CA VAL A 309 12.09 7.58 -8.33
C VAL A 309 11.69 8.91 -8.99
N ASN A 310 10.97 9.79 -8.28
CA ASN A 310 10.57 11.14 -8.72
C ASN A 310 11.01 12.20 -7.66
N PRO A 311 11.44 13.42 -8.07
CA PRO A 311 11.88 14.54 -7.22
C PRO A 311 10.83 15.14 -6.24
N GLY A 312 10.10 14.31 -5.51
CA GLY A 312 9.27 14.81 -4.41
C GLY A 312 8.39 13.78 -3.73
N LYS A 313 7.76 12.84 -4.45
CA LYS A 313 6.97 11.72 -3.87
C LYS A 313 6.91 10.53 -4.84
N ASN A 314 6.67 9.33 -4.30
CA ASN A 314 6.17 8.17 -5.07
C ASN A 314 4.68 8.39 -5.40
N TYR A 315 4.38 9.42 -6.21
CA TYR A 315 3.00 9.75 -6.55
C TYR A 315 2.36 8.65 -7.39
N CYS A 316 1.15 8.30 -6.98
CA CYS A 316 0.40 7.25 -7.60
C CYS A 316 -0.37 7.71 -8.84
N CYS A 317 -0.29 6.85 -9.85
CA CYS A 317 -0.87 6.83 -11.17
C CYS A 317 -2.35 7.27 -11.26
N LYS A 318 -2.66 8.27 -12.11
CA LYS A 318 -4.01 8.57 -12.66
C LYS A 318 -4.22 7.99 -14.07
N LYS A 319 -3.31 7.13 -14.53
CA LYS A 319 -3.33 6.57 -15.88
C LYS A 319 -3.87 5.15 -15.84
N SER A 320 -4.65 4.78 -16.85
CA SER A 320 -5.09 3.40 -16.99
C SER A 320 -3.91 2.49 -17.35
N ILE A 321 -3.70 1.43 -16.58
CA ILE A 321 -2.60 0.49 -16.73
C ILE A 321 -3.15 -0.94 -16.73
N GLN A 322 -2.76 -1.70 -17.74
CA GLN A 322 -3.18 -3.09 -17.90
C GLN A 322 -2.62 -3.99 -16.79
N PRO A 323 -3.40 -4.98 -16.31
CA PRO A 323 -3.00 -5.80 -15.15
C PRO A 323 -1.65 -6.53 -15.34
N ARG A 324 -1.34 -7.01 -16.56
CA ARG A 324 -0.06 -7.67 -16.88
C ARG A 324 1.21 -6.83 -16.60
N LYS A 325 1.07 -5.50 -16.48
CA LYS A 325 2.18 -4.58 -16.20
C LYS A 325 2.40 -4.36 -14.70
N LEU A 326 1.48 -4.83 -13.86
CA LEU A 326 1.53 -4.62 -12.42
C LEU A 326 2.22 -5.80 -11.73
N SER A 327 2.79 -5.55 -10.57
CA SER A 327 3.35 -6.57 -9.69
C SER A 327 3.10 -6.17 -8.25
N TYR A 328 3.15 -7.11 -7.32
CA TYR A 328 3.00 -6.80 -5.90
C TYR A 328 3.72 -7.79 -4.99
N VAL A 329 3.91 -7.39 -3.74
CA VAL A 329 4.45 -8.23 -2.67
C VAL A 329 3.61 -8.07 -1.40
N ASP A 330 3.45 -9.17 -0.66
CA ASP A 330 2.87 -9.18 0.69
C ASP A 330 3.93 -8.75 1.72
N LEU A 331 3.61 -7.75 2.53
CA LEU A 331 4.51 -7.18 3.54
C LEU A 331 4.30 -7.77 4.95
N SER A 332 3.46 -8.80 5.11
CA SER A 332 3.16 -9.43 6.40
C SER A 332 4.37 -10.04 7.11
N LEU A 333 5.48 -10.23 6.40
CA LEU A 333 6.74 -10.72 6.96
C LEU A 333 7.51 -9.64 7.74
N ILE A 334 7.30 -8.37 7.43
CA ILE A 334 8.04 -7.24 8.00
C ILE A 334 7.15 -6.24 8.72
N LEU A 335 5.84 -6.30 8.52
CA LEU A 335 4.89 -5.50 9.26
C LEU A 335 4.29 -6.31 10.40
N PRO A 336 4.02 -5.69 11.56
CA PRO A 336 3.45 -6.40 12.67
C PRO A 336 2.10 -6.97 12.24
N LYS A 337 1.88 -8.26 12.49
CA LYS A 337 0.52 -8.81 12.43
C LYS A 337 -0.30 -8.04 13.46
N PHE A 338 -1.28 -7.26 13.02
CA PHE A 338 -2.37 -6.84 13.90
C PHE A 338 -3.14 -8.11 14.24
N ALA A 339 -2.73 -8.75 15.34
CA ALA A 339 -3.31 -9.98 15.84
C ALA A 339 -4.79 -9.74 16.14
N ILE A 340 -5.62 -10.65 15.65
CA ILE A 340 -6.95 -10.90 16.18
C ILE A 340 -6.76 -11.23 17.66
N GLY A 341 -7.26 -10.39 18.57
CA GLY A 341 -7.15 -10.64 20.00
C GLY A 341 -7.75 -12.02 20.33
N ARG A 342 -6.92 -12.99 20.72
CA ARG A 342 -7.36 -14.31 21.18
C ARG A 342 -8.12 -14.25 22.52
N GLU A 343 -7.93 -13.18 23.30
CA GLU A 343 -8.69 -12.94 24.54
C GLU A 343 -10.18 -12.68 24.30
N ASN A 344 -10.56 -12.41 23.05
CA ASN A 344 -11.94 -12.14 22.71
C ASN A 344 -12.75 -13.40 22.40
N THR A 345 -12.24 -14.64 22.36
CA THR A 345 -13.13 -15.78 22.01
C THR A 345 -14.28 -16.02 23.01
N ASN A 346 -14.08 -15.72 24.30
CA ASN A 346 -15.16 -15.83 25.29
C ASN A 346 -16.03 -14.56 25.36
N ARG A 347 -15.46 -13.36 25.15
CA ARG A 347 -16.24 -12.11 24.98
C ARG A 347 -16.99 -12.04 23.64
N ASN A 348 -16.49 -12.72 22.61
CA ASN A 348 -17.08 -12.85 21.29
C ASN A 348 -18.40 -13.59 21.40
N THR A 349 -18.48 -14.65 22.21
CA THR A 349 -19.74 -15.36 22.39
C THR A 349 -20.75 -14.50 23.14
N ASP A 350 -20.35 -13.71 24.14
CA ASP A 350 -21.28 -12.87 24.91
C ASP A 350 -21.72 -11.59 24.18
N VAL A 351 -20.84 -10.91 23.43
CA VAL A 351 -21.20 -9.74 22.61
C VAL A 351 -21.95 -10.16 21.35
N LEU A 352 -21.55 -11.27 20.71
CA LEU A 352 -22.30 -11.84 19.60
C LEU A 352 -23.63 -12.39 20.11
N ASN A 353 -23.73 -13.00 21.30
CA ASN A 353 -25.00 -13.41 21.90
C ASN A 353 -25.84 -12.21 22.34
N GLN A 354 -25.29 -11.13 22.89
CA GLN A 354 -26.07 -9.92 23.19
C GLN A 354 -26.51 -9.19 21.92
N SER A 355 -25.70 -9.24 20.87
CA SER A 355 -26.04 -8.68 19.55
C SER A 355 -27.02 -9.57 18.80
N ILE A 356 -26.89 -10.89 18.87
CA ILE A 356 -27.83 -11.89 18.33
C ILE A 356 -29.14 -11.87 19.11
N ILE A 357 -29.12 -11.79 20.44
CA ILE A 357 -30.32 -11.60 21.28
C ILE A 357 -30.99 -10.25 20.97
N GLN A 358 -30.23 -9.22 20.59
CA GLN A 358 -30.80 -7.95 20.13
C GLN A 358 -31.29 -8.03 18.66
N ILE A 359 -30.61 -8.75 17.78
CA ILE A 359 -31.01 -8.99 16.37
C ILE A 359 -32.25 -9.90 16.31
N GLU A 360 -32.34 -10.95 17.12
CA GLU A 360 -33.51 -11.83 17.26
C GLU A 360 -34.71 -11.09 17.87
N LYS A 361 -34.47 -10.10 18.75
CA LYS A 361 -35.51 -9.18 19.24
C LYS A 361 -36.00 -8.21 18.15
N TYR A 362 -35.25 -8.13 17.06
CA TYR A 362 -35.60 -7.33 15.91
C TYR A 362 -36.19 -8.21 14.79
N GLU A 363 -35.84 -9.50 14.65
CA GLU A 363 -36.39 -10.44 13.66
C GLU A 363 -37.78 -11.04 13.99
N ARG A 364 -38.28 -10.87 15.21
CA ARG A 364 -39.71 -11.05 15.55
C ARG A 364 -40.43 -9.71 15.54
#